data_AF-A0A2D5ZHF2-F1
#
_entry.id   AF-A0A2D5ZHF2-F1
#
_cell.length_a   1.000
_cell.length_b   1.000
_cell.length_c   1.000
_cell.angle_alpha   90.00
_cell.angle_beta   90.00
_cell.angle_gamma   90.00
#
_symmetry.space_group_name_H-M   'P 1'
#
loop_
_entity.id
_entity.type
_entity.pdbx_description
1 polymer ?
#
loop_
_entity_poly.entity_id
_entity_poly.type
_entity_poly.pdbx_seq_one_letter_code
_entity_poly.pdbx_strand_id
1 'polypeptide(L)' 'MFSNYDRWIHCLNNRPPDDDWIEWLIDFTSYEPVFFSIFGLMYGAGVASIIYQTWCVRKEWIRD' A
#
# COMPACT_ATOMS: atom_id res chain seq x y z
N MET A 1 5.87 23.12 -16.84
CA MET A 1 5.43 21.71 -16.88
C MET A 1 5.63 21.18 -15.47
N PHE A 2 4.56 21.09 -14.67
CA PHE A 2 4.67 20.49 -13.34
C PHE A 2 4.99 19.01 -13.52
N SER A 3 6.00 18.51 -12.81
CA SER A 3 6.29 17.09 -12.84
C SER A 3 5.14 16.33 -12.16
N ASN A 4 4.84 15.11 -12.58
CA ASN A 4 3.83 14.27 -11.91
C ASN A 4 4.16 14.06 -10.42
N TYR A 5 5.43 14.18 -10.04
CA TYR A 5 5.91 14.18 -8.66
C TYR A 5 5.46 15.43 -7.87
N ASP A 6 5.56 16.63 -8.45
CA ASP A 6 5.09 17.85 -7.78
C ASP A 6 3.59 17.83 -7.54
N ARG A 7 2.83 17.29 -8.51
CA ARG A 7 1.39 17.08 -8.37
C ARG A 7 1.08 16.10 -7.23
N TRP A 8 1.86 15.03 -7.09
CA TRP A 8 1.70 14.07 -6.00
C TRP A 8 1.95 14.68 -4.62
N ILE A 9 3.06 15.42 -4.47
CA ILE A 9 3.38 16.13 -3.22
C ILE A 9 2.28 17.14 -2.88
N HIS A 10 1.76 17.84 -3.88
CA HIS A 10 0.67 18.79 -3.70
C HIS A 10 -0.62 18.11 -3.23
N CYS A 11 -1.00 16.96 -3.81
CA CYS A 11 -2.12 16.16 -3.34
C CYS A 11 -1.88 15.67 -1.91
N LEU A 12 -0.69 15.13 -1.58
CA LEU A 12 -0.37 14.65 -0.23
C LEU A 12 -0.61 15.71 0.84
N ASN A 13 -0.12 16.93 0.58
CA ASN A 13 -0.16 18.03 1.53
C ASN A 13 -1.55 18.68 1.67
N ASN A 14 -2.44 18.46 0.71
CA ASN A 14 -3.79 19.05 0.68
C ASN A 14 -4.88 17.99 0.81
N ARG A 15 -4.67 16.99 1.67
CA ARG A 15 -5.70 16.02 2.00
C ARG A 15 -6.95 16.74 2.54
N PRO A 16 -8.13 16.57 1.89
CA PRO A 16 -9.36 17.21 2.34
C PRO A 16 -9.85 16.59 3.65
N PRO A 17 -10.59 17.36 4.47
CA PRO A 17 -11.29 16.84 5.64
C PRO A 17 -12.47 15.95 5.19
N ASP A 18 -12.46 14.71 5.70
CA ASP A 18 -13.42 13.59 5.70
C ASP A 18 -14.49 13.39 4.61
N ASP A 19 -15.06 14.40 3.97
CA ASP A 19 -16.17 14.19 3.02
C ASP A 19 -15.68 13.83 1.60
N ASP A 20 -14.50 14.33 1.20
CA ASP A 20 -13.94 14.14 -0.16
C ASP A 20 -12.73 13.18 -0.19
N TRP A 21 -12.56 12.35 0.85
CA TRP A 21 -11.35 11.52 1.00
C TRP A 21 -11.20 10.44 -0.08
N ILE A 22 -12.31 9.92 -0.62
CA ILE A 22 -12.28 8.90 -1.68
C ILE A 22 -11.78 9.50 -2.99
N GLU A 23 -12.31 10.66 -3.38
CA GLU A 23 -11.88 11.34 -4.60
C GLU A 23 -10.41 11.75 -4.52
N TRP A 24 -10.00 12.30 -3.35
CA TRP A 24 -8.60 12.58 -3.09
C TRP A 24 -7.71 11.32 -3.18
N LEU A 25 -8.18 10.18 -2.65
CA LEU A 25 -7.41 8.93 -2.69
C LEU A 25 -7.25 8.42 -4.13
N ILE A 26 -8.29 8.54 -4.96
CA ILE A 26 -8.23 8.16 -6.38
C ILE A 26 -7.20 9.03 -7.12
N ASP A 27 -7.26 10.35 -6.93
CA ASP A 27 -6.29 11.27 -7.53
C ASP A 27 -4.86 11.06 -7.01
N PHE A 28 -4.72 10.75 -5.73
CA PHE A 28 -3.43 10.46 -5.11
C PHE A 28 -2.81 9.15 -5.63
N THR A 29 -3.65 8.12 -5.84
CA THR A 29 -3.24 6.80 -6.35
C THR A 29 -3.18 6.74 -7.88
N SER A 30 -3.58 7.80 -8.59
CA SER A 30 -3.42 7.88 -10.04
C SER A 30 -1.95 7.97 -10.48
N TYR A 31 -1.03 8.23 -9.55
CA TYR A 31 0.40 8.24 -9.83
C TYR A 31 0.96 6.82 -9.78
N GLU A 32 1.43 6.34 -10.94
CA GLU A 32 1.86 4.96 -11.16
C GLU A 32 2.89 4.45 -10.13
N PRO A 33 3.96 5.18 -9.75
CA PRO A 33 4.87 4.74 -8.69
C PRO A 33 4.21 4.58 -7.31
N VAL A 34 3.19 5.36 -6.99
CA VAL A 34 2.47 5.27 -5.70
C VAL A 34 1.53 4.10 -5.71
N PHE A 35 0.80 3.92 -6.81
CA PHE A 35 -0.01 2.72 -7.03
C PHE A 35 0.85 1.47 -6.88
N PHE A 36 1.96 1.37 -7.61
CA PHE A 36 2.86 0.22 -7.50
C PHE A 36 3.46 0.04 -6.12
N SER A 37 3.78 1.13 -5.40
CA SER A 37 4.31 1.04 -4.04
C SER A 37 3.28 0.50 -3.06
N ILE A 38 2.03 0.98 -3.12
CA ILE A 38 0.93 0.53 -2.25
C ILE A 38 0.61 -0.94 -2.55
N PHE A 39 0.39 -1.29 -3.81
CA PHE A 39 0.10 -2.66 -4.22
C PHE A 39 1.27 -3.61 -3.92
N GLY A 40 2.50 -3.18 -4.15
CA GLY A 40 3.70 -3.94 -3.85
C GLY A 40 3.85 -4.24 -2.35
N LEU A 41 3.61 -3.25 -1.49
CA LEU A 41 3.65 -3.44 -0.03
C LEU A 41 2.53 -4.37 0.45
N MET A 42 1.30 -4.19 -0.04
CA MET A 42 0.18 -5.06 0.31
C MET A 42 0.42 -6.51 -0.11
N TYR A 43 0.89 -6.71 -1.35
CA TYR A 43 1.22 -8.02 -1.86
C TYR A 43 2.36 -8.67 -1.06
N GLY A 44 3.45 -7.93 -0.82
CA GLY A 44 4.58 -8.42 -0.04
C GLY A 44 4.20 -8.78 1.41
N ALA A 45 3.39 -7.96 2.07
CA ALA A 45 2.88 -8.24 3.40
C ALA A 45 1.99 -9.48 3.43
N GLY A 46 1.13 -9.66 2.43
CA GLY A 46 0.30 -10.86 2.27
C GLY A 46 1.14 -12.13 2.11
N VAL A 47 2.13 -12.09 1.21
CA VAL A 47 3.07 -13.21 1.00
C VAL A 47 3.84 -13.53 2.28
N ALA A 48 4.37 -12.51 2.97
CA ALA A 48 5.09 -12.69 4.23
C ALA A 48 4.20 -13.31 5.31
N SER A 49 2.93 -12.90 5.41
CA SER A 49 1.96 -13.47 6.33
C SER A 49 1.73 -14.97 6.08
N ILE A 50 1.52 -15.36 4.81
CA ILE A 50 1.32 -16.76 4.42
C ILE A 50 2.56 -17.60 4.74
N ILE A 51 3.76 -17.10 4.42
CA ILE A 51 5.02 -17.77 4.72
C ILE A 51 5.16 -17.98 6.23
N TYR A 52 4.90 -16.94 7.01
CA TYR A 52 4.98 -16.99 8.46
C TYR A 52 4.01 -18.03 9.05
N GLN A 53 2.75 -18.02 8.62
CA GLN A 53 1.75 -19.00 9.06
C GLN A 53 2.17 -20.43 8.71
N THR A 54 2.66 -20.64 7.49
CA THR A 54 3.14 -21.96 7.04
C THR A 54 4.31 -22.45 7.90
N TRP A 55 5.23 -21.55 8.26
CA TRP A 55 6.36 -21.87 9.13
C TRP A 55 5.93 -22.21 10.56
N CYS A 56 4.97 -21.47 11.12
CA CYS A 56 4.41 -21.74 12.45
C CYS A 56 3.76 -23.13 12.50
N VAL A 57 2.90 -23.45 11.53
CA VAL A 57 2.26 -24.77 11.43
C VAL A 57 3.32 -25.86 11.35
N ARG A 58 4.30 -25.74 10.44
CA ARG A 58 5.36 -26.74 10.31
C ARG A 58 6.14 -26.97 11.61
N LYS A 59 6.35 -25.92 12.40
CA LYS A 59 7.03 -26.04 13.71
C LYS A 59 6.20 -26.79 14.75
N GLU A 60 4.88 -26.67 14.72
CA GLU A 60 3.98 -27.44 15.59
C GLU A 60 4.08 -28.94 15.26
N TRP A 61 4.00 -29.31 13.98
CA TRP A 61 4.13 -30.71 13.53
C TRP A 61 5.47 -31.38 13.83
N ILE A 62 6.55 -30.61 13.98
CA ILE A 62 7.89 -31.15 14.32
C ILE A 62 8.05 -31.31 15.84
N ARG A 63 7.21 -30.63 16.63
CA ARG A 63 7.30 -30.64 18.10
C ARG A 63 6.47 -31.74 18.75
N ASP A 64 5.52 -32.32 18.01
CA ASP A 64 4.73 -33.50 18.37
C ASP A 64 5.39 -34.80 17.88
#